data_AF-T0U386-F1
#
_entry.id   AF-T0U386-F1
#
_cell.length_a   1.000
_cell.length_b   1.000
_cell.length_c   1.000
_cell.angle_alpha   90.00
_cell.angle_beta   90.00
_cell.angle_gamma   90.00
#
_symmetry.space_group_name_H-M   'P 1'
#
loop_
_entity.id
_entity.type
_entity.pdbx_description
1 polymer ?
#
loop_
_entity_poly.entity_id
_entity_poly.type
_entity_poly.pdbx_seq_one_letter_code
_entity_poly.pdbx_strand_id
1 'polypeptide(L)'
;MSVQNGTSFVSQIAMLTHAGVLYFNRLIPIGAVSSSQYFSSIIFAGLTGLTANYAEFKTVNKIFEKFELEGDQSIHESNVNKQTWKKFIDKVEFQSVTIERDGKIVLDNLNVKIEKIRSMQYQGHLVQENQLY
;
A
#
# COMPACT_ATOMS: atom_id res chain seq x y z
N MET A 1 10.70 -23.06 3.75
CA MET A 1 10.22 -23.98 2.69
C MET A 1 10.64 -25.43 2.91
N SER A 2 11.94 -25.76 3.04
CA SER A 2 12.40 -27.16 3.22
C SER A 2 11.83 -27.87 4.46
N VAL A 3 11.79 -27.20 5.62
CA VAL A 3 11.28 -27.80 6.87
C VAL A 3 9.78 -28.12 6.79
N GLN A 4 8.96 -27.25 6.18
CA GLN A 4 7.51 -27.46 6.07
C GLN A 4 7.16 -28.64 5.16
N ASN A 5 7.83 -28.74 4.00
CA ASN A 5 7.67 -29.87 3.09
C ASN A 5 8.19 -31.18 3.73
N GLY A 6 9.29 -31.09 4.49
CA GLY A 6 9.82 -32.20 5.27
C GLY A 6 8.87 -32.69 6.35
N THR A 7 8.26 -31.79 7.13
CA THR A 7 7.28 -32.15 8.17
C THR A 7 6.04 -32.82 7.57
N SER A 8 5.54 -32.33 6.44
CA SER A 8 4.43 -32.96 5.72
C SER A 8 4.76 -34.37 5.25
N PHE A 9 5.95 -34.58 4.68
CA PHE A 9 6.43 -35.88 4.25
C PHE A 9 6.58 -36.87 5.42
N VAL A 10 7.21 -36.44 6.52
CA VAL A 10 7.38 -37.28 7.73
C VAL A 10 6.02 -37.66 8.31
N SER A 11 5.06 -36.73 8.33
CA SER A 11 3.71 -36.99 8.85
C SER A 11 2.95 -38.02 8.00
N GLN A 12 3.10 -37.97 6.67
CA GLN A 12 2.53 -38.97 5.76
C GLN A 12 3.15 -40.36 5.97
N ILE A 13 4.47 -40.44 6.19
CA ILE A 13 5.14 -41.69 6.55
C ILE A 13 4.63 -42.22 7.88
N ALA A 14 4.52 -41.37 8.91
CA ALA A 14 4.04 -41.77 10.22
C ALA A 14 2.61 -42.35 10.16
N MET A 15 1.72 -41.72 9.39
CA MET A 15 0.36 -42.24 9.17
C MET A 15 0.37 -43.58 8.42
N LEU A 16 1.21 -43.72 7.40
CA LEU A 16 1.34 -44.98 6.67
C LEU A 16 1.88 -46.10 7.59
N THR A 17 2.87 -45.81 8.42
CA THR A 17 3.40 -46.75 9.42
C THR A 17 2.32 -47.16 10.41
N HIS A 18 1.54 -46.20 10.93
CA HIS A 18 0.47 -46.48 11.90
C HIS A 18 -0.64 -47.35 11.27
N ALA A 19 -1.09 -47.00 10.07
CA ALA A 19 -2.07 -47.79 9.32
C ALA A 19 -1.52 -49.19 8.97
N GLY A 20 -0.23 -49.29 8.62
CA GLY A 20 0.46 -50.56 8.39
C GLY A 20 0.47 -51.46 9.62
N VAL A 21 0.80 -50.91 10.80
CA VAL A 21 0.76 -51.66 12.07
C VAL A 21 -0.65 -52.14 12.39
N LEU A 22 -1.67 -51.30 12.22
CA LEU A 22 -3.06 -51.70 12.43
C LEU A 22 -3.52 -52.79 11.45
N TYR A 23 -3.06 -52.73 10.20
CA TYR A 23 -3.32 -53.75 9.19
C TYR A 23 -2.66 -55.09 9.53
N PHE A 24 -1.39 -55.10 9.96
CA PHE A 24 -0.70 -56.33 10.39
C PHE A 24 -1.38 -56.98 11.61
N ASN A 25 -1.95 -56.18 12.50
CA ASN A 25 -2.76 -56.64 13.62
C ASN A 25 -4.20 -57.03 13.23
N ARG A 26 -4.55 -56.99 11.93
CA ARG A 26 -5.89 -57.29 11.38
C ARG A 26 -7.02 -56.41 11.96
N LEU A 27 -6.69 -55.23 12.47
CA LEU A 27 -7.66 -54.29 13.05
C LEU A 27 -8.36 -53.46 11.97
N ILE A 28 -7.70 -53.28 10.82
CA ILE A 28 -8.25 -52.54 9.68
C ILE A 28 -8.02 -53.29 8.36
N PRO A 29 -8.92 -53.16 7.37
CA PRO A 29 -8.72 -53.74 6.04
C PRO A 29 -7.68 -52.96 5.23
N ILE A 30 -7.11 -53.59 4.19
CA ILE A 30 -6.09 -52.95 3.34
C ILE A 30 -6.58 -51.66 2.67
N GLY A 31 -7.89 -51.58 2.36
CA GLY A 31 -8.50 -50.36 1.81
C GLY A 31 -8.40 -49.17 2.77
N ALA A 32 -8.42 -49.40 4.09
CA ALA A 32 -8.26 -48.34 5.08
C ALA A 32 -6.83 -47.79 5.10
N VAL A 33 -5.81 -48.61 4.78
CA VAL A 33 -4.42 -48.14 4.62
C VAL A 33 -4.31 -47.18 3.44
N SER A 34 -4.89 -47.54 2.29
CA SER A 34 -4.90 -46.68 1.10
C SER A 34 -5.65 -45.37 1.36
N SER A 35 -6.82 -45.42 2.01
CA SER A 35 -7.58 -44.22 2.39
C SER A 35 -6.80 -43.34 3.37
N SER A 36 -6.16 -43.92 4.38
CA SER A 36 -5.34 -43.18 5.35
C SER A 36 -4.21 -42.41 4.67
N GLN A 37 -3.53 -43.02 3.70
CA GLN A 37 -2.46 -42.37 2.94
C GLN A 37 -3.00 -41.23 2.06
N TYR A 38 -4.15 -41.42 1.41
CA TYR A 38 -4.81 -40.39 0.61
C TYR A 38 -5.20 -39.17 1.45
N PHE A 39 -5.92 -39.38 2.56
CA PHE A 39 -6.33 -38.30 3.45
C PHE A 39 -5.15 -37.60 4.11
N SER A 40 -4.14 -38.36 4.52
CA SER A 40 -2.92 -37.80 5.10
C SER A 40 -2.20 -36.86 4.12
N SER A 41 -2.12 -37.22 2.84
CA SER A 41 -1.51 -36.36 1.81
C SER A 41 -2.26 -35.05 1.66
N ILE A 42 -3.60 -35.10 1.57
CA ILE A 42 -4.44 -33.90 1.43
C ILE A 42 -4.30 -32.98 2.65
N ILE A 43 -4.39 -33.52 3.86
CA ILE A 43 -4.34 -32.74 5.10
C ILE A 43 -2.98 -32.04 5.23
N PHE A 44 -1.88 -32.76 5.08
CA PHE A 44 -0.56 -32.18 5.32
C PHE A 44 -0.08 -31.29 4.16
N ALA A 45 -0.50 -31.56 2.92
CA ALA A 45 -0.32 -30.61 1.82
C ALA A 45 -1.09 -29.31 2.07
N GLY A 46 -2.34 -29.42 2.50
CA GLY A 46 -3.18 -28.26 2.87
C GLY A 46 -2.56 -27.44 4.01
N LEU A 47 -2.09 -28.09 5.07
CA LEU A 47 -1.41 -27.44 6.19
C LEU A 47 -0.12 -26.72 5.75
N THR A 48 0.64 -27.35 4.87
CA THR A 48 1.87 -26.77 4.29
C THR A 48 1.55 -25.49 3.51
N GLY A 49 0.53 -25.55 2.66
CA GLY A 49 0.04 -24.38 1.90
C GLY A 49 -0.46 -23.26 2.82
N LEU A 50 -1.26 -23.58 3.85
CA LEU A 50 -1.71 -22.61 4.84
C LEU A 50 -0.55 -21.96 5.59
N THR A 51 0.47 -22.73 5.97
CA THR A 51 1.64 -22.20 6.69
C THR A 51 2.47 -21.28 5.81
N ALA A 52 2.61 -21.60 4.51
CA ALA A 52 3.27 -20.73 3.54
C ALA A 52 2.50 -19.40 3.41
N ASN A 53 1.18 -19.47 3.22
CA ASN A 53 0.32 -18.29 3.09
C ASN A 53 0.26 -17.47 4.40
N TYR A 54 0.36 -18.10 5.57
CA TYR A 54 0.42 -17.40 6.85
C TYR A 54 1.67 -16.54 6.98
N ALA A 55 2.82 -17.01 6.47
CA ALA A 55 4.04 -16.22 6.43
C ALA A 55 3.90 -14.99 5.51
N GLU A 56 3.19 -15.13 4.39
CA GLU A 56 2.83 -14.02 3.51
C GLU A 56 1.91 -13.03 4.21
N PHE A 57 0.86 -13.52 4.89
CA PHE A 57 -0.07 -12.70 5.66
C PHE A 57 0.63 -11.88 6.75
N LYS A 58 1.54 -12.50 7.51
CA LYS A 58 2.34 -11.80 8.52
C LYS A 58 3.19 -10.67 7.93
N THR A 59 3.70 -10.86 6.71
CA THR A 59 4.50 -9.85 6.02
C THR A 59 3.63 -8.67 5.59
N VAL A 60 2.42 -8.95 5.10
CA VAL A 60 1.43 -7.91 4.76
C VAL A 60 0.95 -7.15 6.00
N ASN A 61 0.75 -7.83 7.14
CA ASN A 61 0.35 -7.16 8.38
C ASN A 61 1.36 -6.10 8.82
N LYS A 62 2.66 -6.38 8.64
CA LYS A 62 3.74 -5.42 8.93
C LYS A 62 3.74 -4.20 8.01
N ILE A 63 3.17 -4.33 6.81
CA ILE A 63 2.96 -3.19 5.89
C ILE A 63 1.83 -2.31 6.45
N PHE A 64 0.70 -2.89 6.86
CA PHE A 64 -0.39 -2.15 7.48
C PHE A 64 0.05 -1.45 8.77
N GLU A 65 0.84 -2.12 9.63
CA GLU A 65 1.42 -1.49 10.82
C GLU A 65 2.25 -0.23 10.49
N LYS A 66 2.98 -0.20 9.36
CA LYS A 66 3.72 1.01 8.95
C LYS A 66 2.82 2.18 8.61
N PHE A 67 1.64 1.92 8.05
CA PHE A 67 0.67 2.96 7.71
C PHE A 67 -0.21 3.35 8.90
N GLU A 68 -0.44 2.43 9.85
CA GLU A 68 -1.14 2.73 11.11
C GLU A 68 -0.24 3.50 12.09
N LEU A 69 1.07 3.28 12.07
CA LEU A 69 2.04 4.03 12.88
C LEU A 69 2.28 5.47 12.38
N GLU A 70 1.79 5.84 11.19
CA GLU A 70 1.68 7.24 10.76
C GLU A 70 0.45 7.95 11.38
N GLY A 71 -0.29 7.25 12.25
CA GLY A 71 -1.54 7.68 12.88
C GLY A 71 -1.47 8.13 14.35
N ASP A 72 -0.34 8.64 14.84
CA ASP A 72 -0.35 9.58 15.99
C ASP A 72 0.15 10.98 15.60
N GLN A 73 0.04 11.31 14.31
CA GLN A 73 -0.38 12.66 13.98
C GLN A 73 -1.89 12.62 13.99
N SER A 74 -2.47 12.79 15.18
CA SER A 74 -3.85 13.26 15.28
C SER A 74 -4.05 14.27 14.16
N ILE A 75 -4.97 13.99 13.24
CA ILE A 75 -5.45 15.03 12.34
C ILE A 75 -6.08 16.04 13.28
N HIS A 76 -5.27 16.99 13.75
CA HIS A 76 -5.77 18.24 14.28
C HIS A 76 -6.49 18.80 13.08
N GLU A 77 -7.80 18.57 13.04
CA GLU A 77 -8.71 19.42 12.30
C GLU A 77 -8.57 20.78 12.99
N SER A 78 -7.47 21.48 12.70
CA SER A 78 -7.32 22.88 12.99
C SER A 78 -8.58 23.48 12.43
N ASN A 79 -9.36 24.12 13.29
CA ASN A 79 -10.53 24.89 12.93
C ASN A 79 -10.01 26.04 12.05
N VAL A 80 -9.70 25.72 10.80
CA VAL A 80 -9.36 26.67 9.76
C VAL A 80 -10.71 27.27 9.44
N ASN A 81 -11.05 28.32 10.20
CA ASN A 81 -12.03 29.30 9.80
C ASN A 81 -11.80 29.50 8.30
N LYS A 82 -12.76 29.05 7.47
CA LYS A 82 -12.69 29.11 6.01
C LYS A 82 -12.58 30.58 5.63
N GLN A 83 -11.37 31.13 5.67
CA GLN A 83 -11.09 32.44 5.16
C GLN A 83 -11.38 32.35 3.67
N THR A 84 -12.44 33.02 3.28
CA THR A 84 -12.79 33.22 1.88
C THR A 84 -11.55 33.80 1.21
N TRP A 85 -10.98 33.06 0.26
CA TRP A 85 -9.79 33.48 -0.46
C TRP A 85 -10.03 34.88 -1.03
N LYS A 86 -9.34 35.89 -0.48
CA LYS A 86 -9.36 37.24 -1.06
C LYS A 86 -8.79 37.13 -2.46
N LYS A 87 -9.52 37.67 -3.44
CA LYS A 87 -9.13 37.74 -4.85
C LYS A 87 -7.66 38.20 -4.94
N PHE A 88 -6.83 37.42 -5.64
CA PHE A 88 -5.39 37.67 -5.78
C PHE A 88 -5.13 39.15 -6.11
N ILE A 89 -4.50 39.85 -5.17
CA ILE A 89 -4.09 41.24 -5.30
C ILE A 89 -2.83 41.23 -6.17
N ASP A 90 -2.74 42.16 -7.11
CA ASP A 90 -1.90 42.11 -8.32
C ASP A 90 -0.40 41.81 -8.15
N LYS A 91 0.15 41.75 -6.92
CA LYS A 91 1.57 41.57 -6.63
C LYS A 91 1.83 40.91 -5.26
N VAL A 92 2.80 39.99 -5.21
CA VAL A 92 3.33 39.37 -3.98
C VAL A 92 4.86 39.43 -4.01
N GLU A 93 5.49 39.89 -2.92
CA GLU A 93 6.94 39.93 -2.75
C GLU A 93 7.35 39.17 -1.49
N PHE A 94 8.32 38.27 -1.65
CA PHE A 94 9.04 37.61 -0.58
C PHE A 94 10.48 38.12 -0.59
N GLN A 95 10.99 38.55 0.56
CA GLN A 95 12.34 39.07 0.69
C GLN A 95 13.13 38.20 1.66
N SER A 96 14.38 37.92 1.31
CA SER A 96 15.34 37.19 2.14
C SER A 96 14.86 35.81 2.62
N VAL A 97 14.24 35.04 1.73
CA VAL A 97 13.80 33.67 2.04
C VAL A 97 15.01 32.74 2.13
N THR A 98 15.21 32.15 3.31
CA THR A 98 16.23 31.13 3.55
C THR A 98 15.54 29.78 3.75
N ILE A 99 15.99 28.75 3.03
CA ILE A 99 15.45 27.40 3.10
C ILE A 99 16.58 26.46 3.51
N GLU A 100 16.38 25.79 4.64
CA GLU A 100 17.31 24.81 5.18
C GLU A 100 16.69 23.40 5.09
N ARG A 101 17.52 22.42 4.71
CA ARG A 101 17.15 20.99 4.76
C ARG A 101 18.33 20.21 5.33
N ASP A 102 18.06 19.38 6.34
CA ASP A 102 19.03 18.49 6.97
C ASP A 102 20.32 19.21 7.44
N GLY A 103 20.19 20.38 8.07
CA GLY A 103 21.33 21.14 8.58
C GLY A 103 22.14 21.88 7.51
N LYS A 104 21.69 21.85 6.25
CA LYS A 104 22.33 22.53 5.12
C LYS A 104 21.39 23.56 4.53
N ILE A 105 21.88 24.79 4.40
CA ILE A 105 21.17 25.86 3.70
C ILE A 105 21.12 25.48 2.22
N VAL A 106 19.91 25.18 1.74
CA VAL A 106 19.66 24.80 0.34
C VAL A 106 19.46 26.05 -0.51
N LEU A 107 18.82 27.08 0.05
CA LEU A 107 18.64 28.39 -0.57
C LEU A 107 18.87 29.46 0.48
N ASP A 108 19.71 30.43 0.17
CA ASP A 108 20.00 31.57 1.06
C ASP A 108 19.57 32.87 0.37
N ASN A 109 18.93 33.74 1.15
CA ASN A 109 18.56 35.10 0.76
C ASN A 109 17.78 35.22 -0.58
N LEU A 110 16.82 34.34 -0.82
CA LEU A 110 16.02 34.35 -2.05
C LEU A 110 14.96 35.47 -2.00
N ASN A 111 15.00 36.35 -3.01
CA ASN A 111 13.99 37.37 -3.23
C ASN A 111 13.05 36.94 -4.36
N VAL A 112 11.77 36.75 -4.08
CA VAL A 112 10.77 36.30 -5.06
C VAL A 112 9.72 37.38 -5.24
N LYS A 113 9.47 37.75 -6.49
CA LYS A 113 8.43 38.73 -6.87
C LYS A 113 7.49 38.10 -7.88
N ILE A 114 6.21 38.04 -7.54
CA ILE A 114 5.15 37.49 -8.38
C ILE A 114 4.19 38.63 -8.70
N GLU A 115 4.01 38.92 -9.98
CA GLU A 115 3.11 39.96 -10.48
C GLU A 115 2.09 39.36 -11.43
N LYS A 116 0.86 39.89 -11.40
CA LYS A 116 -0.19 39.46 -12.32
C LYS A 116 0.09 39.99 -13.73
N ILE A 117 0.27 39.08 -14.68
CA ILE A 117 0.41 39.44 -16.10
C ILE A 117 -0.98 39.80 -16.66
N ARG A 118 -1.15 40.99 -17.24
CA ARG A 118 -2.33 41.34 -18.05
C ARG A 118 -2.06 40.97 -19.51
N SER A 119 -2.82 40.04 -20.07
CA SER A 119 -2.80 39.76 -21.51
C SER A 119 -3.46 40.92 -22.28
N MET A 120 -2.74 41.56 -23.19
CA MET A 120 -3.30 42.57 -24.10
C MET A 120 -4.14 41.88 -25.18
N GLN A 121 -5.43 42.22 -25.29
CA GLN A 121 -6.27 41.85 -26.43
C GLN A 121 -6.04 42.85 -27.56
N TYR A 122 -5.58 42.37 -28.71
CA TYR A 122 -5.59 43.12 -29.97
C TYR A 122 -7.04 43.39 -30.40
N GLN A 123 -7.45 44.65 -30.50
CA GLN A 123 -8.72 45.04 -31.12
C GLN A 123 -8.57 45.06 -32.65
N GLY A 124 -9.14 44.04 -33.32
CA GLY A 124 -9.47 44.14 -34.73
C GLY A 124 -10.69 45.05 -34.91
N HIS A 125 -10.55 46.11 -35.69
CA HIS A 125 -11.63 47.01 -36.10
C HIS A 125 -12.71 46.21 -36.86
N LEU A 126 -13.90 46.07 -36.28
CA LEU A 126 -15.11 45.83 -37.06
C LEU A 126 -15.69 47.18 -37.45
N VAL A 127 -15.63 47.49 -38.74
CA VAL A 127 -16.34 48.62 -39.35
C VAL A 127 -17.83 48.26 -39.35
N GLN A 128 -18.63 48.99 -38.56
CA GLN A 128 -20.07 49.09 -38.78
C GLN A 128 -20.31 50.25 -39.74
N GLU A 129 -20.78 49.94 -40.94
CA GLU A 129 -21.55 50.89 -41.75
C GLU A 129 -22.78 51.33 -40.94
N ASN A 130 -22.98 52.64 -40.82
CA ASN A 130 -24.31 53.18 -40.59
C ASN A 130 -24.53 54.37 -41.54
N GLN A 131 -25.71 54.33 -42.14
CA GLN A 131 -26.22 55.11 -43.26
C GLN A 131 -26.13 56.63 -43.08
N LEU A 132 -26.02 57.38 -44.20
CA LEU A 132 -26.90 58.51 -44.59
C LEU A 132 -26.34 59.26 -45.83
N TYR A 133 -26.87 58.95 -47.02
CA TYR A 133 -27.56 59.86 -47.97
C TYR A 133 -27.95 59.09 -49.24
#